data_AF-A0A972YJ48-F1
#
_entry.id   AF-A0A972YJ48-F1
#
_cell.length_a   1.000
_cell.length_b   1.000
_cell.length_c   1.000
_cell.angle_alpha   90.00
_cell.angle_beta   90.00
_cell.angle_gamma   90.00
#
_symmetry.space_group_name_H-M   'P 1'
#
loop_
_entity.id
_entity.type
_entity.pdbx_description
1 polymer ?
#
loop_
_entity_poly.entity_id
_entity_poly.type
_entity_poly.pdbx_seq_one_letter_code
_entity_poly.pdbx_strand_id
1 'polypeptide(L)'
;MKSTHPNWLRKTLIILLILLAEYTLIGFVILPMLVRHFGEKSLQEHLSAEAVIEKVKINPFTLRFEVIGLELPNKDGAPWIASDAVVLDLSLATAVRWYPVVDELSLQRPFVKVVREATEGVETPEAKAEDGGGWREAMTVLGAQEIPKFELHQLSVAGGHIEYVDPTQSEAFELLVDPLDFTVLNFSSVDAEEDQFSFAATTPSGTSLRVEGSIQVEERVVLLEVAVKDV
;
A
#
# COMPACT_ATOMS: atom_id res chain seq x y z
N MET A 1 40.16 -9.19 44.24
CA MET A 1 40.51 -9.13 42.81
C MET A 1 39.99 -7.81 42.23
N LYS A 2 40.85 -6.93 41.71
CA LYS A 2 40.42 -5.70 41.00
C LYS A 2 40.14 -6.09 39.55
N SER A 3 38.89 -6.06 39.11
CA SER A 3 38.57 -6.16 37.68
C SER A 3 39.05 -4.88 37.00
N THR A 4 40.25 -4.91 36.44
CA THR A 4 40.70 -3.89 35.50
C THR A 4 39.90 -4.09 34.23
N HIS A 5 38.73 -3.44 34.13
CA HIS A 5 38.01 -3.36 32.87
C HIS A 5 38.93 -2.68 31.86
N PRO A 6 39.30 -3.37 30.77
CA PRO A 6 40.30 -2.85 29.88
C PRO A 6 39.72 -1.65 29.13
N ASN A 7 40.48 -0.55 29.06
CA ASN A 7 39.98 0.75 28.56
C ASN A 7 39.43 0.71 27.12
N TRP A 8 39.79 -0.31 26.33
CA TRP A 8 39.22 -0.52 25.00
C TRP A 8 37.73 -0.87 25.04
N LEU A 9 37.27 -1.63 26.04
CA LEU A 9 35.86 -2.00 26.20
C LEU A 9 34.99 -0.77 26.42
N ARG A 10 35.47 0.18 27.25
CA ARG A 10 34.79 1.47 27.46
C ARG A 10 34.71 2.29 26.17
N LYS A 11 35.81 2.36 25.40
CA LYS A 11 35.84 3.08 24.12
C LYS A 11 34.91 2.45 23.08
N THR A 12 34.93 1.12 22.94
CA THR A 12 34.03 0.39 22.03
C THR A 12 32.57 0.61 22.41
N LEU A 13 32.22 0.58 23.69
CA LEU A 13 30.85 0.81 24.15
C LEU A 13 30.39 2.25 23.88
N ILE A 14 31.27 3.25 24.05
CA ILE A 14 30.97 4.64 23.70
C ILE A 14 30.72 4.78 22.19
N ILE A 15 31.59 4.18 21.36
CA ILE A 15 31.43 4.23 19.90
C ILE A 15 30.10 3.59 19.47
N LEU A 16 29.76 2.41 20.02
CA LEU A 16 28.51 1.72 19.70
C LEU A 16 27.29 2.55 20.12
N LEU A 17 27.37 3.23 21.27
CA LEU A 17 26.31 4.11 21.76
C LEU A 17 26.14 5.35 20.87
N ILE A 18 27.23 5.93 20.38
CA ILE A 18 27.19 7.06 19.43
C ILE A 18 26.55 6.62 18.12
N LEU A 19 26.98 5.49 17.54
CA LEU A 19 26.41 4.96 16.30
C LEU A 19 24.92 4.63 16.43
N LEU A 20 24.51 4.05 17.55
CA LEU A 20 23.10 3.78 17.83
C LEU A 20 22.29 5.08 17.96
N ALA A 21 22.86 6.11 18.60
CA ALA A 21 22.22 7.41 18.73
C ALA A 21 22.07 8.10 17.36
N GLU A 22 23.10 8.07 16.51
CA GLU A 22 23.05 8.58 15.14
C GLU A 22 22.00 7.83 14.30
N TYR A 23 22.01 6.49 14.35
CA TYR A 23 21.02 5.66 13.66
C TYR A 23 19.59 6.01 14.09
N THR A 24 19.35 6.17 15.40
CA THR A 24 18.05 6.53 15.95
C THR A 24 17.63 7.92 15.49
N LEU A 25 18.54 8.90 15.52
CA LEU A 25 18.27 10.27 15.08
C LEU A 25 17.90 10.31 13.59
N ILE A 26 18.65 9.60 12.77
CA ILE A 26 18.38 9.51 11.32
C ILE A 26 17.03 8.85 11.09
N GLY A 27 16.77 7.69 11.69
CA GLY A 27 15.57 6.91 11.43
C GLY A 27 14.26 7.53 11.96
N PHE A 28 14.29 8.21 13.10
CA PHE A 28 13.09 8.82 13.70
C PHE A 28 12.85 10.28 13.33
N VAL A 29 13.88 11.03 12.90
CA VAL A 29 13.75 12.47 12.62
C VAL A 29 13.98 12.78 11.15
N ILE A 30 15.11 12.33 10.60
CA ILE A 30 15.48 12.68 9.23
C ILE A 30 14.61 11.90 8.23
N LEU A 31 14.48 10.60 8.43
CA LEU A 31 13.77 9.73 7.51
C LEU A 31 12.29 10.10 7.34
N PRO A 32 11.48 10.35 8.41
CA PRO A 32 10.08 10.73 8.24
C PRO A 32 9.92 12.10 7.56
N MET A 33 10.82 13.04 7.83
CA MET A 33 10.83 14.35 7.17
C MET A 33 11.10 14.21 5.68
N LEU A 34 12.08 13.36 5.32
CA LEU A 34 12.48 13.13 3.94
C LEU A 34 11.38 12.42 3.14
N VAL A 35 10.81 11.36 3.71
CA VAL A 35 9.72 10.59 3.09
C VAL A 35 8.47 11.45 2.91
N ARG A 36 8.13 12.28 3.90
CA ARG A 36 7.02 13.24 3.74
C ARG A 36 7.27 14.19 2.59
N HIS A 37 8.43 14.86 2.56
CA HIS A 37 8.72 15.88 1.57
C HIS A 37 8.79 15.33 0.14
N PHE A 38 9.54 14.25 -0.07
CA PHE A 38 9.66 13.64 -1.41
C PHE A 38 8.41 12.86 -1.81
N GLY A 39 7.75 12.21 -0.86
CA GLY A 39 6.48 11.53 -1.09
C GLY A 39 5.43 12.52 -1.57
N GLU A 40 5.22 13.61 -0.83
CA GLU A 40 4.29 14.69 -1.19
C GLU A 40 4.64 15.29 -2.56
N LYS A 41 5.92 15.62 -2.81
CA LYS A 41 6.36 16.15 -4.11
C LYS A 41 6.09 15.17 -5.26
N SER A 42 6.33 13.88 -5.06
CA SER A 42 6.11 12.85 -6.09
C SER A 42 4.61 12.67 -6.38
N LEU A 43 3.77 12.70 -5.34
CA LEU A 43 2.31 12.71 -5.50
C LEU A 43 1.84 13.97 -6.25
N GLN A 44 2.46 15.12 -5.95
CA GLN A 44 2.17 16.40 -6.62
C GLN A 44 2.53 16.40 -8.11
N GLU A 45 3.64 15.77 -8.47
CA GLU A 45 4.12 15.69 -9.85
C GLU A 45 3.34 14.69 -10.70
N HIS A 46 2.95 13.55 -10.13
CA HIS A 46 2.42 12.41 -10.91
C HIS A 46 0.91 12.20 -10.78
N LEU A 47 0.28 12.63 -9.68
CA LEU A 47 -1.12 12.30 -9.39
C LEU A 47 -1.98 13.56 -9.26
N SER A 48 -1.64 14.46 -8.33
CA SER A 48 -2.42 15.67 -8.08
C SER A 48 -1.57 16.80 -7.52
N ALA A 49 -1.57 17.95 -8.17
CA ALA A 49 -0.79 19.13 -7.77
C ALA A 49 -1.06 19.63 -6.34
N GLU A 50 -2.21 19.29 -5.76
CA GLU A 50 -2.60 19.65 -4.38
C GLU A 50 -2.53 18.45 -3.42
N ALA A 51 -1.78 17.40 -3.76
CA ALA A 51 -1.60 16.27 -2.87
C ALA A 51 -0.90 16.68 -1.56
N VAL A 52 -1.45 16.22 -0.43
CA VAL A 52 -0.95 16.54 0.92
C VAL A 52 -0.75 15.26 1.72
N ILE A 53 0.35 15.24 2.47
CA ILE A 53 0.61 14.26 3.53
C ILE A 53 0.73 15.00 4.86
N GLU A 54 -0.19 14.77 5.79
CA GLU A 54 -0.17 15.43 7.10
C GLU A 54 1.07 15.03 7.89
N LYS A 55 1.29 13.72 8.04
CA LYS A 55 2.37 13.20 8.88
C LYS A 55 2.87 11.85 8.38
N VAL A 56 4.17 11.64 8.54
CA VAL A 56 4.82 10.35 8.37
C VAL A 56 5.48 9.96 9.69
N LYS A 57 5.32 8.72 10.12
CA LYS A 57 6.07 8.11 11.23
C LYS A 57 6.81 6.89 10.68
N ILE A 58 8.04 6.69 11.15
CA ILE A 58 8.84 5.54 10.78
C ILE A 58 9.50 5.00 12.04
N ASN A 59 9.42 3.68 12.24
CA ASN A 59 10.18 2.97 13.25
C ASN A 59 11.29 2.17 12.54
N PRO A 60 12.54 2.66 12.56
CA PRO A 60 13.66 1.99 11.89
C PRO A 60 14.02 0.63 12.50
N PHE A 61 13.68 0.38 13.77
CA PHE A 61 14.00 -0.89 14.44
C PHE A 61 13.03 -2.01 14.07
N THR A 62 11.77 -1.66 13.79
CA THR A 62 10.75 -2.63 13.37
C THR A 62 10.45 -2.55 11.87
N LEU A 63 11.08 -1.61 11.14
CA LEU A 63 10.76 -1.29 9.74
C LEU A 63 9.27 -1.00 9.49
N ARG A 64 8.61 -0.36 10.45
CA ARG A 64 7.20 0.05 10.34
C ARG A 64 7.09 1.49 9.87
N PHE A 65 6.28 1.72 8.85
CA PHE A 65 6.02 3.01 8.23
C PHE A 65 4.53 3.32 8.38
N GLU A 66 4.20 4.55 8.76
CA GLU A 66 2.82 5.00 8.93
C GLU A 66 2.69 6.38 8.31
N VAL A 67 1.83 6.49 7.30
CA VAL A 67 1.44 7.75 6.65
C VAL A 67 0.06 8.11 7.16
N ILE A 68 -0.13 9.33 7.64
CA ILE A 68 -1.37 9.81 8.25
C ILE A 68 -1.84 11.02 7.45
N GLY A 69 -3.15 11.09 7.20
CA GLY A 69 -3.78 12.20 6.50
C GLY A 69 -3.26 12.32 5.07
N LEU A 70 -3.48 11.29 4.27
CA LEU A 70 -3.19 11.32 2.84
C LEU A 70 -4.40 11.88 2.10
N GLU A 71 -4.21 12.98 1.38
CA GLU A 71 -5.27 13.61 0.58
C GLU A 71 -4.74 13.91 -0.82
N LEU A 72 -5.45 13.40 -1.84
CA LEU A 72 -5.19 13.64 -3.26
C LEU A 72 -6.49 14.17 -3.89
N PRO A 73 -6.68 15.49 -3.94
CA PRO A 73 -7.80 16.10 -4.64
C PRO A 73 -7.65 15.95 -6.16
N ASN A 74 -8.75 15.98 -6.91
CA ASN A 74 -8.73 16.08 -8.37
C ASN A 74 -8.45 17.54 -8.79
N LYS A 75 -8.28 17.80 -10.09
CA LYS A 75 -8.10 19.14 -10.67
C LYS A 75 -9.23 20.12 -10.30
N ASP A 76 -10.41 19.61 -9.97
CA ASP A 76 -11.57 20.39 -9.55
C ASP A 76 -11.63 20.66 -8.03
N GLY A 77 -10.62 20.22 -7.27
CA GLY A 77 -10.53 20.38 -5.82
C GLY A 77 -11.35 19.37 -4.99
N ALA A 78 -12.13 18.50 -5.64
CA ALA A 78 -12.85 17.42 -4.96
C ALA A 78 -11.89 16.26 -4.62
N PRO A 79 -11.98 15.63 -3.43
CA PRO A 79 -11.12 14.49 -3.08
C PRO A 79 -11.29 13.37 -4.11
N TRP A 80 -10.18 12.87 -4.66
CA TRP A 80 -10.17 11.74 -5.57
C TRP A 80 -9.69 10.47 -4.87
N ILE A 81 -8.60 10.59 -4.12
CA ILE A 81 -8.06 9.52 -3.28
C ILE A 81 -7.75 10.13 -1.92
N ALA A 82 -8.21 9.53 -0.83
CA ALA A 82 -7.83 9.93 0.52
C ALA A 82 -7.70 8.72 1.44
N SER A 83 -6.97 8.85 2.53
CA SER A 83 -6.87 7.82 3.58
C SER A 83 -6.47 8.46 4.91
N ASP A 84 -7.17 8.10 5.98
CA ASP A 84 -6.86 8.58 7.33
C ASP A 84 -5.47 8.10 7.76
N ALA A 85 -5.17 6.81 7.50
CA ALA A 85 -3.86 6.24 7.77
C ALA A 85 -3.53 5.09 6.81
N VAL A 86 -2.27 5.02 6.39
CA VAL A 86 -1.68 3.89 5.67
C VAL A 86 -0.50 3.38 6.47
N VAL A 87 -0.58 2.14 6.91
CA VAL A 87 0.46 1.45 7.67
C VAL A 87 1.10 0.40 6.78
N LEU A 88 2.42 0.39 6.73
CA LEU A 88 3.23 -0.66 6.11
C LEU A 88 4.23 -1.18 7.15
N ASP A 89 4.11 -2.44 7.53
CA ASP A 89 5.01 -3.13 8.44
C ASP A 89 5.85 -4.14 7.67
N LEU A 90 7.16 -3.88 7.57
CA LEU A 90 8.09 -4.76 6.88
C LEU A 90 8.78 -5.69 7.88
N SER A 91 8.81 -6.97 7.55
CA SER A 91 9.55 -7.93 8.35
C SER A 91 11.06 -7.68 8.24
N LEU A 92 11.80 -7.82 9.34
CA LEU A 92 13.26 -7.87 9.32
C LEU A 92 13.79 -9.03 8.46
N ALA A 93 12.96 -10.05 8.20
CA ALA A 93 13.25 -11.11 7.25
C ALA A 93 13.55 -10.57 5.85
N THR A 94 12.99 -9.41 5.47
CA THR A 94 13.29 -8.71 4.20
C THR A 94 14.79 -8.53 3.98
N ALA A 95 15.53 -8.14 5.03
CA ALA A 95 16.98 -7.92 4.94
C ALA A 95 17.78 -9.21 4.77
N VAL A 96 17.28 -10.33 5.28
CA VAL A 96 17.94 -11.65 5.20
C VAL A 96 17.57 -12.36 3.89
N ARG A 97 16.30 -12.27 3.48
CA ARG A 97 15.75 -12.95 2.31
C ARG A 97 16.01 -12.21 0.99
N TRP A 98 16.44 -10.95 1.05
CA TRP A 98 16.73 -10.11 -0.12
C TRP A 98 15.53 -9.85 -1.03
N TYR A 99 14.32 -10.00 -0.51
CA TYR A 99 13.07 -9.60 -1.17
C TYR A 99 12.09 -9.05 -0.12
N PRO A 100 11.11 -8.22 -0.51
CA PRO A 100 10.15 -7.63 0.42
C PRO A 100 9.29 -8.69 1.11
N VAL A 101 9.35 -8.73 2.44
CA VAL A 101 8.43 -9.49 3.29
C VAL A 101 7.63 -8.48 4.10
N VAL A 102 6.34 -8.37 3.80
CA VAL A 102 5.41 -7.43 4.42
C VAL A 102 4.56 -8.20 5.43
N ASP A 103 4.73 -7.89 6.70
CA ASP A 103 3.93 -8.50 7.77
C ASP A 103 2.52 -7.91 7.78
N GLU A 104 2.38 -6.60 7.55
CA GLU A 104 1.09 -5.91 7.56
C GLU A 104 1.08 -4.74 6.55
N LEU A 105 0.04 -4.67 5.73
CA LEU A 105 -0.38 -3.48 5.00
C LEU A 105 -1.80 -3.13 5.44
N SER A 106 -2.00 -1.98 6.08
CA SER A 106 -3.32 -1.57 6.57
C SER A 106 -3.69 -0.20 6.04
N LEU A 107 -4.89 -0.08 5.46
CA LEU A 107 -5.47 1.21 5.06
C LEU A 107 -6.70 1.50 5.91
N GLN A 108 -6.70 2.62 6.61
CA GLN A 108 -7.80 3.09 7.43
C GLN A 108 -8.58 4.15 6.69
N ARG A 109 -9.87 3.88 6.50
CA ARG A 109 -10.83 4.72 5.77
C ARG A 109 -10.30 5.22 4.43
N PRO A 110 -9.80 4.32 3.56
CA PRO A 110 -9.45 4.75 2.22
C PRO A 110 -10.71 5.20 1.48
N PHE A 111 -10.66 6.40 0.94
CA PHE A 111 -11.69 6.97 0.07
C PHE A 111 -11.16 6.97 -1.36
N VAL A 112 -11.93 6.42 -2.29
CA VAL A 112 -11.62 6.47 -3.73
C VAL A 112 -12.88 6.84 -4.50
N LYS A 113 -12.81 7.93 -5.25
CA LYS A 113 -13.86 8.34 -6.19
C LYS A 113 -13.50 7.90 -7.60
N VAL A 114 -14.38 7.17 -8.28
CA VAL A 114 -14.17 6.77 -9.67
C VAL A 114 -15.31 7.32 -10.50
N VAL A 115 -15.01 8.32 -11.33
CA VAL A 115 -16.00 8.90 -12.27
C VAL A 115 -15.74 8.32 -13.64
N ARG A 116 -16.75 7.67 -14.24
CA ARG A 116 -16.68 7.25 -15.63
C ARG A 116 -16.90 8.46 -16.52
N GLU A 117 -15.86 8.95 -17.18
CA GLU A 117 -16.04 9.97 -18.21
C GLU A 117 -16.83 9.36 -19.38
N ALA A 118 -17.95 9.99 -19.75
CA ALA A 118 -18.74 9.65 -20.91
C ALA A 118 -17.92 9.92 -22.18
N THR A 119 -17.07 8.99 -22.56
CA THR A 119 -16.45 8.98 -23.88
C THR A 119 -17.52 8.55 -24.88
N GLU A 120 -18.25 9.53 -25.40
CA GLU A 120 -18.96 9.35 -26.68
C GLU A 120 -17.92 8.90 -27.72
N GLY A 121 -18.03 7.65 -28.16
CA GLY A 121 -17.11 7.06 -29.12
C GLY A 121 -15.90 6.38 -28.49
N VAL A 122 -16.13 5.36 -27.66
CA VAL A 122 -15.12 4.33 -27.43
C VAL A 122 -15.09 3.42 -28.67
N GLU A 123 -14.37 3.85 -29.71
CA GLU A 123 -13.38 2.93 -30.24
C GLU A 123 -12.63 2.43 -29.01
N THR A 124 -12.64 1.13 -28.75
CA THR A 124 -11.79 0.51 -27.73
C THR A 124 -10.49 1.29 -27.73
N PRO A 125 -10.07 1.93 -26.62
CA PRO A 125 -8.71 2.32 -26.53
C PRO A 125 -8.04 0.94 -26.51
N GLU A 126 -7.61 0.45 -27.68
CA GLU A 126 -6.24 -0.05 -27.74
C GLU A 126 -5.50 1.00 -26.93
N ALA A 127 -5.18 0.63 -25.69
CA ALA A 127 -4.41 1.46 -24.81
C ALA A 127 -3.23 1.87 -25.67
N LYS A 128 -3.31 3.07 -26.23
CA LYS A 128 -2.20 3.69 -26.91
C LYS A 128 -1.29 3.90 -25.73
N ALA A 129 -0.42 2.92 -25.56
CA ALA A 129 0.69 2.92 -24.64
C ALA A 129 1.62 4.02 -25.13
N GLU A 130 1.15 5.26 -25.10
CA GLU A 130 1.96 6.44 -25.17
C GLU A 130 2.47 6.59 -23.74
N ASP A 131 3.63 5.95 -23.57
CA ASP A 131 4.58 6.05 -22.47
C ASP A 131 4.15 5.58 -21.06
N GLY A 132 3.33 4.52 -21.01
CA GLY A 132 3.32 3.57 -19.89
C GLY A 132 4.56 2.66 -19.85
N GLY A 133 5.65 3.05 -20.54
CA GLY A 133 6.86 2.26 -20.77
C GLY A 133 7.86 2.29 -19.62
N GLY A 134 7.79 3.26 -18.71
CA GLY A 134 8.83 3.45 -17.68
C GLY A 134 9.07 2.24 -16.78
N TRP A 135 8.00 1.57 -16.33
CA TRP A 135 8.14 0.38 -15.47
C TRP A 135 8.39 -0.90 -16.28
N ARG A 136 7.86 -1.02 -17.50
CA ARG A 136 8.09 -2.17 -18.40
C ARG A 136 9.51 -2.20 -18.95
N GLU A 137 10.03 -1.06 -19.39
CA GLU A 137 11.44 -0.93 -19.79
C GLU A 137 12.37 -1.06 -18.59
N ALA A 138 12.02 -0.53 -17.41
CA ALA A 138 12.80 -0.78 -16.18
C ALA A 138 12.87 -2.28 -15.83
N MET A 139 11.77 -3.02 -15.93
CA MET A 139 11.76 -4.48 -15.71
C MET A 139 12.60 -5.24 -16.76
N THR A 140 12.59 -4.78 -18.01
CA THR A 140 13.35 -5.40 -19.12
C THR A 140 14.85 -5.13 -18.99
N VAL A 141 15.25 -3.93 -18.58
CA VAL A 141 16.65 -3.54 -18.31
C VAL A 141 17.21 -4.23 -17.07
N LEU A 142 16.36 -4.55 -16.08
CA LEU A 142 16.73 -5.31 -14.88
C LEU A 142 16.78 -6.83 -15.10
N GLY A 143 16.47 -7.33 -16.31
CA GLY A 143 16.47 -8.76 -16.63
C GLY A 143 15.38 -9.56 -15.90
N ALA A 144 14.33 -8.90 -15.39
CA ALA A 144 13.24 -9.55 -14.68
C ALA A 144 12.26 -10.20 -15.67
N GLN A 145 12.63 -11.39 -16.18
CA GLN A 145 11.72 -12.28 -16.92
C GLN A 145 10.73 -13.02 -15.99
N GLU A 146 10.97 -13.00 -14.68
CA GLU A 146 10.16 -13.67 -13.65
C GLU A 146 9.46 -12.63 -12.75
N ILE A 147 8.32 -13.01 -12.15
CA ILE A 147 7.60 -12.16 -11.18
C ILE A 147 8.57 -11.83 -10.03
N PRO A 148 8.75 -10.55 -9.66
CA PRO A 148 9.61 -10.19 -8.54
C PRO A 148 9.12 -10.89 -7.27
N LYS A 149 10.04 -11.54 -6.54
CA LYS A 149 9.70 -12.24 -5.30
C LYS A 149 9.18 -11.25 -4.25
N PHE A 150 8.04 -11.56 -3.63
CA PHE A 150 7.53 -10.84 -2.47
C PHE A 150 6.61 -11.73 -1.62
N GLU A 151 6.44 -11.37 -0.36
CA GLU A 151 5.49 -11.96 0.58
C GLU A 151 4.68 -10.86 1.28
N LEU A 152 3.38 -11.06 1.42
CA LEU A 152 2.45 -10.17 2.11
C LEU A 152 1.55 -11.00 3.03
N HIS A 153 1.85 -11.04 4.32
CA HIS A 153 1.13 -11.85 5.29
C HIS A 153 -0.29 -11.33 5.55
N GLN A 154 -0.48 -10.01 5.58
CA GLN A 154 -1.80 -9.43 5.78
C GLN A 154 -1.94 -8.09 5.05
N LEU A 155 -2.99 -7.96 4.24
CA LEU A 155 -3.52 -6.69 3.76
C LEU A 155 -4.89 -6.49 4.36
N SER A 156 -5.11 -5.37 5.04
CA SER A 156 -6.40 -5.00 5.62
C SER A 156 -6.83 -3.62 5.15
N VAL A 157 -8.12 -3.50 4.89
CA VAL A 157 -8.79 -2.23 4.67
C VAL A 157 -9.96 -2.17 5.63
N ALA A 158 -10.02 -1.07 6.38
CA ALA A 158 -11.05 -0.85 7.38
C ALA A 158 -11.80 0.45 7.09
N GLY A 159 -13.12 0.38 6.99
CA GLY A 159 -13.99 1.54 6.77
C GLY A 159 -13.77 2.22 5.42
N GLY A 160 -13.38 1.46 4.39
CA GLY A 160 -13.18 1.99 3.04
C GLY A 160 -14.48 2.53 2.45
N HIS A 161 -14.37 3.58 1.66
CA HIS A 161 -15.48 4.21 0.97
C HIS A 161 -15.13 4.32 -0.51
N ILE A 162 -15.95 3.69 -1.36
CA ILE A 162 -15.80 3.79 -2.80
C ILE A 162 -17.05 4.49 -3.34
N GLU A 163 -16.83 5.61 -4.03
CA GLU A 163 -17.88 6.35 -4.72
C GLU A 163 -17.66 6.15 -6.23
N TYR A 164 -18.51 5.33 -6.85
CA TYR A 164 -18.51 5.17 -8.31
C TYR A 164 -19.70 5.92 -8.91
N VAL A 165 -19.41 6.80 -9.88
CA VAL A 165 -20.42 7.60 -10.58
C VAL A 165 -20.35 7.29 -12.07
N ASP A 166 -21.42 6.71 -12.63
CA ASP A 166 -21.60 6.52 -14.07
C ASP A 166 -22.69 7.46 -14.62
N PRO A 167 -22.33 8.56 -15.28
CA PRO A 167 -23.28 9.48 -15.90
C PRO A 167 -23.80 9.01 -17.27
N THR A 168 -23.31 7.88 -17.80
CA THR A 168 -23.73 7.35 -19.12
C THR A 168 -25.02 6.55 -19.08
N GLN A 169 -25.51 6.19 -17.89
CA GLN A 169 -26.82 5.58 -17.71
C GLN A 169 -27.90 6.65 -17.51
N SER A 170 -29.10 6.37 -18.03
CA SER A 170 -30.23 7.33 -18.04
C SER A 170 -30.70 7.73 -16.64
N GLU A 171 -30.35 6.95 -15.62
CA GLU A 171 -30.37 7.30 -14.20
C GLU A 171 -28.93 7.19 -13.70
N ALA A 172 -28.40 8.23 -13.05
CA ALA A 172 -27.04 8.21 -12.51
C ALA A 172 -26.88 7.03 -11.56
N PHE A 173 -26.07 6.05 -11.94
CA PHE A 173 -25.78 4.91 -11.09
C PHE A 173 -24.68 5.31 -10.12
N GLU A 174 -25.06 5.55 -8.87
CA GLU A 174 -24.17 5.79 -7.75
C GLU A 174 -24.02 4.48 -6.95
N LEU A 175 -22.86 3.82 -7.08
CA LEU A 175 -22.52 2.70 -6.20
C LEU A 175 -21.76 3.25 -5.01
N LEU A 176 -22.44 3.27 -3.85
CA LEU A 176 -21.87 3.64 -2.56
C LEU A 176 -21.65 2.38 -1.74
N VAL A 177 -20.39 2.02 -1.51
CA VAL A 177 -20.00 0.91 -0.63
C VAL A 177 -19.38 1.50 0.62
N ASP A 178 -20.10 1.42 1.74
CA ASP A 178 -19.70 2.02 3.01
C ASP A 178 -20.37 1.32 4.22
N PRO A 179 -19.62 0.78 5.20
CA PRO A 179 -18.16 0.61 5.20
C PRO A 179 -17.73 -0.62 4.39
N LEU A 180 -16.62 -0.48 3.68
CA LEU A 180 -15.90 -1.58 3.04
C LEU A 180 -14.77 -2.07 3.94
N ASP A 181 -14.94 -3.27 4.50
CA ASP A 181 -13.88 -3.96 5.24
C ASP A 181 -13.40 -5.16 4.43
N PHE A 182 -12.11 -5.26 4.15
CA PHE A 182 -11.57 -6.47 3.52
C PHE A 182 -10.21 -6.85 4.12
N THR A 183 -9.93 -8.15 4.14
CA THR A 183 -8.67 -8.68 4.65
C THR A 183 -8.18 -9.81 3.75
N VAL A 184 -7.02 -9.61 3.15
CA VAL A 184 -6.28 -10.61 2.39
C VAL A 184 -5.14 -11.14 3.25
N LEU A 185 -4.95 -12.45 3.28
CA LEU A 185 -3.93 -13.11 4.09
C LEU A 185 -3.00 -13.94 3.20
N ASN A 186 -1.72 -13.98 3.60
CA ASN A 186 -0.69 -14.85 3.05
C ASN A 186 -0.54 -14.77 1.53
N PHE A 187 -0.59 -13.56 0.96
CA PHE A 187 -0.39 -13.34 -0.47
C PHE A 187 1.10 -13.42 -0.80
N SER A 188 1.53 -14.42 -1.57
CA SER A 188 2.95 -14.68 -1.84
C SER A 188 3.23 -14.98 -3.30
N SER A 189 4.30 -14.39 -3.85
CA SER A 189 4.78 -14.74 -5.18
C SER A 189 5.88 -15.83 -5.15
N VAL A 190 6.25 -16.30 -3.96
CA VAL A 190 7.30 -17.31 -3.75
C VAL A 190 6.69 -18.69 -3.54
N ASP A 191 5.52 -18.74 -2.89
CA ASP A 191 4.80 -19.97 -2.55
C ASP A 191 3.29 -19.68 -2.68
N ALA A 192 2.73 -20.00 -3.85
CA ALA A 192 1.35 -19.64 -4.22
C ALA A 192 0.29 -20.64 -3.69
N GLU A 193 0.68 -21.58 -2.82
CA GLU A 193 -0.22 -22.65 -2.38
C GLU A 193 -1.25 -22.21 -1.30
N GLU A 194 -1.07 -21.05 -0.64
CA GLU A 194 -1.86 -20.67 0.56
C GLU A 194 -2.54 -19.28 0.53
N ASP A 195 -2.57 -18.59 -0.62
CA ASP A 195 -3.18 -17.27 -0.79
C ASP A 195 -4.69 -17.28 -0.47
N GLN A 196 -5.08 -16.73 0.69
CA GLN A 196 -6.47 -16.68 1.16
C GLN A 196 -6.98 -15.24 1.22
N PHE A 197 -8.20 -14.97 0.78
CA PHE A 197 -8.83 -13.66 0.95
C PHE A 197 -10.21 -13.76 1.60
N SER A 198 -10.51 -12.75 2.41
CA SER A 198 -11.81 -12.54 3.02
C SER A 198 -12.26 -11.11 2.78
N PHE A 199 -13.52 -10.95 2.43
CA PHE A 199 -14.14 -9.68 2.10
C PHE A 199 -15.43 -9.55 2.90
N ALA A 200 -15.64 -8.42 3.55
CA ALA A 200 -16.83 -8.15 4.35
C ALA A 200 -17.36 -6.74 4.04
N ALA A 201 -18.45 -6.64 3.30
CA ALA A 201 -19.09 -5.36 3.02
C ALA A 201 -20.45 -5.30 3.69
N THR A 202 -20.83 -4.13 4.19
CA THR A 202 -22.22 -3.87 4.59
C THR A 202 -22.85 -2.96 3.54
N THR A 203 -23.98 -3.37 2.98
CA THR A 203 -24.73 -2.52 2.05
C THR A 203 -25.52 -1.45 2.79
N PRO A 204 -25.87 -0.32 2.15
CA PRO A 204 -26.71 0.72 2.74
C PRO A 204 -28.07 0.22 3.26
N SER A 205 -28.55 -0.92 2.74
CA SER A 205 -29.74 -1.65 3.19
C SER A 205 -29.57 -2.42 4.51
N GLY A 206 -28.35 -2.45 5.08
CA GLY A 206 -28.03 -3.15 6.32
C GLY A 206 -27.64 -4.62 6.16
N THR A 207 -27.58 -5.12 4.92
CA THR A 207 -27.18 -6.51 4.64
C THR A 207 -25.66 -6.62 4.67
N SER A 208 -25.14 -7.51 5.52
CA SER A 208 -23.72 -7.85 5.58
C SER A 208 -23.40 -8.99 4.61
N LEU A 209 -22.51 -8.74 3.66
CA LEU A 209 -22.01 -9.71 2.70
C LEU A 209 -20.60 -10.14 3.15
N ARG A 210 -20.40 -11.43 3.46
CA ARG A 210 -19.06 -12.00 3.67
C ARG A 210 -18.74 -12.96 2.53
N VAL A 211 -17.63 -12.68 1.85
CA VAL A 211 -17.08 -13.49 0.77
C VAL A 211 -15.72 -14.01 1.21
N GLU A 212 -15.50 -15.31 1.08
CA GLU A 212 -14.21 -15.95 1.32
C GLU A 212 -13.78 -16.68 0.04
N GLY A 213 -12.48 -16.72 -0.20
CA GLY A 213 -11.93 -17.34 -1.40
C GLY A 213 -10.41 -17.50 -1.34
N SER A 214 -9.86 -18.08 -2.40
CA SER A 214 -8.42 -18.14 -2.65
C SER A 214 -8.08 -17.38 -3.91
N ILE A 215 -6.93 -16.70 -3.89
CA ILE A 215 -6.34 -16.11 -5.09
C ILE A 215 -5.23 -17.04 -5.53
N GLN A 216 -5.07 -17.28 -6.82
CA GLN A 216 -3.85 -17.90 -7.34
C GLN A 216 -3.22 -16.94 -8.33
N VAL A 217 -1.92 -16.68 -8.15
CA VAL A 217 -1.11 -15.91 -9.09
C VAL A 217 -0.44 -16.89 -10.04
N GLU A 218 -1.14 -17.28 -11.11
CA GLU A 218 -0.57 -18.06 -12.21
C GLU A 218 -0.30 -17.17 -13.42
N GLU A 219 0.93 -17.20 -13.92
CA GLU A 219 1.36 -16.69 -15.24
C GLU A 219 0.62 -15.44 -15.77
N ARG A 220 0.50 -14.41 -14.92
CA ARG A 220 -0.02 -13.05 -15.23
C ARG A 220 -1.53 -12.89 -15.17
N VAL A 221 -2.27 -13.82 -14.58
CA VAL A 221 -3.72 -13.72 -14.34
C VAL A 221 -4.01 -13.99 -12.86
N VAL A 222 -4.84 -13.13 -12.25
CA VAL A 222 -5.36 -13.32 -10.89
C VAL A 222 -6.71 -14.03 -11.02
N LEU A 223 -6.78 -15.30 -10.63
CA LEU A 223 -8.04 -16.04 -10.58
C LEU A 223 -8.67 -15.88 -9.18
N LEU A 224 -9.92 -15.40 -9.15
CA LEU A 224 -10.70 -15.21 -7.93
C LEU A 224 -11.79 -16.28 -7.87
N GLU A 225 -11.66 -17.23 -6.95
CA GLU A 225 -12.76 -18.16 -6.63
C GLU A 225 -13.56 -17.59 -5.45
N VAL A 226 -14.83 -17.25 -5.70
CA VAL A 226 -15.68 -16.52 -4.74
C VAL A 226 -16.79 -17.44 -4.24
N ALA A 227 -16.76 -17.76 -2.94
CA ALA A 227 -17.88 -18.37 -2.25
C ALA A 227 -18.67 -17.28 -1.51
N VAL A 228 -19.87 -16.97 -1.99
CA VAL A 228 -20.77 -16.03 -1.32
C VAL A 228 -21.62 -16.78 -0.28
N LYS A 229 -21.57 -16.37 0.99
CA LYS A 229 -22.54 -16.79 2.01
C LYS A 229 -23.32 -15.58 2.50
N ASP A 230 -24.64 -15.59 2.25
CA ASP A 230 -25.57 -14.71 2.94
C ASP A 230 -25.62 -15.09 4.44
N VAL A 231 -25.56 -14.09 5.32
CA VAL A 231 -25.73 -14.22 6.77
C VAL A 231 -26.94 -13.41 7.23
#